data_AF-A0A015JYL1-F1
#
_entry.id   AF-A0A015JYL1-F1
#
_cell.length_a   1.000
_cell.length_b   1.000
_cell.length_c   1.000
_cell.angle_alpha   90.00
_cell.angle_beta   90.00
_cell.angle_gamma   90.00
#
_symmetry.space_group_name_H-M   'P 1'
#
loop_
_entity.id
_entity.type
_entity.pdbx_description
1 polymer ?
#
loop_
_entity_poly.entity_id
_entity_poly.type
_entity_poly.pdbx_seq_one_letter_code
_entity_poly.pdbx_strand_id
1 'polypeptide(L)'
;MFLVKMFKKIFFLTIVLAIFYIIATRPELPQSETSPIDKPEKVMDDVKLQIVNNGGSIYLEYYMIKGFAAEIPESFVQTLEHNPNINSMEEDQLVHTMK
;
A
#
# COMPACT_ATOMS: atom_id res chain seq x y z
N MET A 1 46.49 14.61 -19.23
CA MET A 1 45.21 14.28 -19.92
C MET A 1 44.73 12.83 -19.66
N PHE A 2 45.61 11.82 -19.66
CA PHE A 2 45.24 10.42 -19.36
C PHE A 2 44.75 10.18 -17.93
N LEU A 3 45.38 10.81 -16.94
CA LEU A 3 45.08 10.60 -15.53
C LEU A 3 43.64 11.02 -15.15
N VAL A 4 43.19 12.19 -15.63
CA VAL A 4 41.82 12.69 -15.44
C VAL A 4 40.78 11.78 -16.11
N LYS A 5 41.13 11.20 -17.26
CA LYS A 5 40.26 10.26 -18.00
C LYS A 5 40.14 8.92 -17.27
N MET A 6 41.19 8.46 -16.60
CA MET A 6 41.15 7.30 -15.72
C MET A 6 40.29 7.57 -14.49
N PHE A 7 40.47 8.70 -13.80
CA PHE A 7 39.67 9.02 -12.61
C PHE A 7 38.16 9.08 -12.89
N LYS A 8 37.75 9.60 -14.06
CA LYS A 8 36.34 9.58 -14.47
C LYS A 8 35.78 8.16 -14.66
N LYS A 9 36.60 7.23 -15.17
CA LYS A 9 36.20 5.82 -15.35
C LYS A 9 36.09 5.09 -14.00
N ILE A 10 37.04 5.31 -13.09
CA ILE A 10 36.99 4.76 -11.74
C ILE A 10 35.75 5.31 -11.01
N PHE A 11 35.50 6.61 -11.09
CA PHE A 11 34.33 7.25 -10.47
C PHE A 11 33.01 6.72 -11.02
N PHE A 12 32.91 6.54 -12.34
CA PHE A 12 31.74 5.95 -12.97
C PHE A 12 31.53 4.49 -12.51
N LEU A 13 32.59 3.69 -12.45
CA LEU A 13 32.53 2.31 -11.99
C LEU A 13 32.05 2.21 -10.53
N THR A 14 32.50 3.12 -9.66
CA THR A 14 32.05 3.14 -8.26
C THR A 14 30.57 3.47 -8.11
N ILE A 15 30.02 4.37 -8.94
CA ILE A 15 28.58 4.69 -8.93
C ILE A 15 27.76 3.48 -9.37
N VAL A 16 28.19 2.79 -10.43
CA VAL A 16 27.50 1.59 -10.93
C VAL A 16 27.50 0.47 -9.88
N LEU A 17 28.64 0.26 -9.20
CA LEU A 17 28.74 -0.71 -8.11
C LEU A 17 27.86 -0.35 -6.91
N ALA A 18 27.78 0.93 -6.54
CA ALA A 18 26.90 1.39 -5.46
C ALA A 18 25.42 1.17 -5.80
N ILE A 19 25.00 1.46 -7.03
CA ILE A 19 23.63 1.20 -7.49
C ILE A 19 23.33 -0.30 -7.47
N PHE A 20 24.26 -1.13 -7.97
CA PHE A 20 24.09 -2.58 -7.97
C PHE A 20 24.03 -3.16 -6.56
N TYR A 21 24.84 -2.63 -5.62
CA TYR A 21 24.79 -3.00 -4.21
C TYR A 21 23.43 -2.65 -3.59
N ILE A 22 22.90 -1.46 -3.83
CA ILE A 22 21.57 -1.06 -3.35
C ILE A 22 20.47 -1.98 -3.89
N ILE A 23 20.57 -2.44 -5.14
CA ILE A 23 19.62 -3.40 -5.73
C ILE A 23 19.77 -4.78 -5.07
N ALA A 24 21.01 -5.28 -4.93
CA ALA A 24 21.30 -6.59 -4.38
C ALA A 24 21.01 -6.70 -2.87
N THR A 25 21.13 -5.59 -2.14
CA THR A 25 20.78 -5.50 -0.72
C THR A 25 19.45 -4.81 -0.50
N ARG A 26 18.67 -4.55 -1.56
CA ARG A 26 17.31 -4.05 -1.39
C ARG A 26 16.60 -5.13 -0.60
N PRO A 27 16.15 -4.87 0.64
CA PRO A 27 15.31 -5.84 1.32
C PRO A 27 14.14 -6.05 0.39
N GLU A 28 13.92 -7.30 -0.06
CA GLU A 28 12.65 -7.64 -0.68
C GLU A 28 11.60 -7.18 0.32
N LEU A 29 10.76 -6.22 -0.08
CA LEU A 29 9.58 -5.87 0.70
C LEU A 29 8.92 -7.21 0.97
N PRO A 30 8.76 -7.63 2.24
CA PRO A 30 8.44 -9.00 2.57
C PRO A 30 7.27 -9.42 1.70
N GLN A 31 7.54 -10.27 0.70
CA GLN A 31 6.50 -10.87 -0.08
C GLN A 31 5.67 -11.62 0.96
N SER A 32 4.39 -11.26 1.01
CA SER A 32 3.43 -11.73 1.98
C SER A 32 3.25 -13.25 1.85
N GLU A 33 4.21 -14.01 2.38
CA GLU A 33 4.14 -15.45 2.55
C GLU A 33 3.14 -15.75 3.67
N THR A 34 1.89 -15.92 3.23
CA THR A 34 0.93 -16.94 3.69
C THR A 34 1.09 -17.49 5.12
N SER A 35 0.29 -16.98 6.05
CA SER A 35 -0.49 -17.84 6.97
C SER A 35 -1.75 -17.07 7.44
N PRO A 36 -2.94 -17.69 7.36
CA PRO A 36 -4.21 -17.02 7.57
C PRO A 36 -4.49 -16.88 9.08
N ILE A 37 -5.32 -15.91 9.48
CA ILE A 37 -6.02 -15.81 10.79
C ILE A 37 -5.46 -14.82 11.86
N ASP A 38 -4.17 -14.52 11.96
CA ASP A 38 -3.69 -14.07 13.29
C ASP A 38 -3.59 -12.57 13.63
N LYS A 39 -3.94 -11.61 12.77
CA LYS A 39 -4.14 -10.20 13.22
C LYS A 39 -5.21 -9.46 12.42
N PRO A 40 -6.48 -9.39 12.89
CA PRO A 40 -7.54 -8.63 12.20
C PRO A 40 -7.18 -7.14 12.02
N GLU A 41 -6.36 -6.58 12.92
CA GLU A 41 -5.89 -5.20 12.84
C GLU A 41 -4.95 -4.97 11.65
N LYS A 42 -3.99 -5.87 11.42
CA LYS A 42 -3.06 -5.77 10.29
C LYS A 42 -3.79 -5.88 8.94
N VAL A 43 -4.75 -6.79 8.86
CA VAL A 43 -5.57 -6.97 7.65
C VAL A 43 -6.39 -5.72 7.35
N MET A 44 -6.96 -5.08 8.38
CA MET A 44 -7.69 -3.82 8.24
C MET A 44 -6.78 -2.69 7.73
N ASP A 45 -5.57 -2.59 8.28
CA ASP A 45 -4.59 -1.57 7.86
C ASP A 45 -4.14 -1.78 6.41
N ASP A 46 -3.97 -3.03 5.96
CA ASP A 46 -3.60 -3.34 4.58
C ASP A 46 -4.72 -2.91 3.60
N VAL A 47 -6.00 -3.07 3.97
CA VAL A 47 -7.14 -2.59 3.14
C VAL A 47 -7.22 -1.07 3.14
N LYS A 48 -7.08 -0.41 4.30
CA LYS A 48 -7.05 1.07 4.38
C LYS A 48 -5.93 1.66 3.52
N LEU A 49 -4.75 1.04 3.54
CA LEU A 49 -3.62 1.47 2.73
C LEU A 49 -3.89 1.32 1.23
N GLN A 50 -4.55 0.25 0.80
CA GLN A 50 -4.96 0.08 -0.60
C GLN A 50 -5.89 1.20 -1.07
N ILE A 51 -6.85 1.60 -0.24
CA ILE A 51 -7.78 2.70 -0.56
C ILE A 51 -7.04 4.02 -0.72
N VAL A 52 -6.18 4.37 0.25
CA VAL A 52 -5.40 5.62 0.21
C VAL A 52 -4.44 5.66 -0.98
N ASN A 53 -3.76 4.54 -1.28
CA ASN A 53 -2.84 4.46 -2.41
C ASN A 53 -3.53 4.61 -3.77
N ASN A 54 -4.84 4.34 -3.85
CA ASN A 54 -5.63 4.51 -5.07
C ASN A 54 -6.36 5.86 -5.13
N GLY A 55 -6.08 6.78 -4.19
CA GLY A 55 -6.65 8.14 -4.19
C GLY A 55 -7.93 8.30 -3.37
N GLY A 56 -8.27 7.31 -2.55
CA GLY A 56 -9.35 7.41 -1.57
C GLY A 56 -8.91 8.02 -0.24
N SER A 57 -9.85 8.16 0.69
CA SER A 57 -9.62 8.68 2.04
C SER A 57 -10.37 7.85 3.08
N ILE A 58 -9.84 7.74 4.30
CA ILE A 58 -10.55 7.13 5.44
C ILE A 58 -11.02 8.27 6.35
N TYR A 59 -12.32 8.34 6.65
CA TYR A 59 -12.88 9.46 7.44
C TYR A 59 -13.51 9.03 8.77
N LEU A 60 -13.79 7.73 8.96
CA LEU A 60 -14.33 7.22 10.22
C LEU A 60 -13.86 5.79 10.47
N GLU A 61 -13.42 5.50 11.70
CA GLU A 61 -13.06 4.15 12.13
C GLU A 61 -14.01 3.67 13.24
N TYR A 62 -14.44 2.42 13.14
CA TYR A 62 -15.31 1.79 14.12
C TYR A 62 -14.51 0.80 14.97
N TYR A 63 -14.54 0.99 16.29
CA TYR A 63 -13.82 0.12 17.22
C TYR A 63 -14.65 -1.08 17.68
N MET A 64 -15.96 -0.89 17.84
CA MET A 64 -16.91 -1.92 18.33
C MET A 64 -17.27 -2.93 17.23
N ILE A 65 -17.60 -2.43 16.05
CA ILE A 65 -17.71 -3.24 14.82
C ILE A 65 -16.42 -3.04 14.05
N LYS A 66 -15.74 -4.11 13.64
CA LYS A 66 -14.47 -3.98 12.91
C LYS A 66 -14.74 -3.48 11.51
N GLY A 67 -14.58 -2.18 11.29
CA GLY A 67 -14.79 -1.53 10.00
C GLY A 67 -14.38 -0.06 10.01
N PHE A 68 -14.51 0.57 8.86
CA PHE A 68 -14.27 1.99 8.67
C PHE A 68 -15.18 2.51 7.54
N ALA A 69 -15.31 3.82 7.44
CA ALA A 69 -15.94 4.49 6.32
C ALA A 69 -14.89 5.28 5.54
N ALA A 70 -15.01 5.27 4.21
CA ALA A 70 -14.00 5.76 3.29
C ALA A 70 -14.61 6.40 2.05
N GLU A 71 -13.95 7.41 1.52
CA GLU A 71 -14.17 7.86 0.14
C GLU A 71 -13.35 6.96 -0.78
N ILE A 72 -14.03 6.32 -1.73
CA ILE A 72 -13.42 5.35 -2.64
C ILE A 72 -13.62 5.84 -4.07
N PRO A 73 -12.56 5.95 -4.89
CA PRO A 73 -12.70 6.25 -6.31
C PRO A 73 -13.51 5.18 -7.03
N GLU A 74 -14.45 5.58 -7.89
CA GLU A 74 -15.35 4.66 -8.61
C GLU A 74 -14.60 3.56 -9.38
N SER A 75 -13.45 3.91 -9.96
CA SER A 75 -12.58 2.97 -10.68
C SER A 75 -12.00 1.85 -9.80
N PHE A 76 -12.03 2.01 -8.48
CA PHE A 76 -11.43 1.08 -7.52
C PHE A 76 -12.49 0.27 -6.74
N VAL A 77 -13.76 0.66 -6.78
CA VAL A 77 -14.87 -0.01 -6.07
C VAL A 77 -14.93 -1.50 -6.42
N GLN A 78 -14.96 -1.84 -7.71
CA GLN A 78 -15.02 -3.24 -8.17
C GLN A 78 -13.83 -4.07 -7.69
N THR A 79 -12.65 -3.46 -7.51
CA THR A 79 -11.48 -4.19 -7.00
C THR A 79 -11.66 -4.55 -5.52
N LEU A 80 -12.29 -3.68 -4.75
CA LEU A 80 -12.57 -3.91 -3.33
C LEU A 80 -13.73 -4.89 -3.11
N GLU A 81 -14.75 -4.90 -3.97
CA GLU A 81 -15.86 -5.88 -3.88
C GLU A 81 -15.39 -7.34 -3.91
N HIS A 82 -14.27 -7.61 -4.60
CA HIS A 82 -13.68 -8.94 -4.71
C HIS A 82 -12.56 -9.20 -3.68
N ASN A 83 -12.33 -8.29 -2.73
CA ASN A 83 -11.26 -8.42 -1.74
C ASN A 83 -11.67 -9.43 -0.65
N PRO A 84 -10.93 -10.55 -0.45
CA PRO A 84 -11.30 -11.59 0.51
C PRO A 84 -11.24 -11.14 1.97
N ASN A 85 -10.65 -9.97 2.24
CA ASN A 85 -10.54 -9.39 3.58
C ASN A 85 -11.72 -8.46 3.93
N ILE A 86 -12.62 -8.19 2.98
CA ILE A 86 -13.79 -7.35 3.16
C ILE A 86 -15.00 -8.28 3.33
N ASN A 87 -15.62 -8.23 4.51
CA ASN A 87 -16.82 -9.01 4.78
C ASN A 87 -18.07 -8.41 4.11
N SER A 88 -18.18 -7.09 4.11
CA SER A 88 -19.27 -6.34 3.51
C SER A 88 -18.83 -4.93 3.17
N MET A 89 -19.37 -4.37 2.09
CA MET A 89 -19.18 -2.99 1.68
C MET A 89 -20.54 -2.45 1.22
N GLU A 90 -20.86 -1.23 1.63
CA GLU A 90 -22.10 -0.53 1.27
C GLU A 90 -21.81 0.94 1.00
N GLU A 91 -22.65 1.59 0.21
CA GLU A 91 -22.58 3.04 0.01
C GLU A 91 -23.00 3.77 1.29
N ASP A 92 -22.32 4.87 1.63
CA ASP A 92 -22.72 5.70 2.77
C ASP A 92 -24.00 6.49 2.42
N GLN A 93 -25.04 6.32 3.24
CA GLN A 93 -26.37 6.84 2.98
C GLN A 93 -26.78 7.92 3.98
N LEU A 94 -27.42 8.98 3.47
CA LEU A 94 -28.09 9.95 4.30
C LEU A 94 -29.37 9.36 4.90
N VAL A 95 -29.43 9.31 6.23
CA VAL A 95 -30.61 8.84 6.96
C VAL A 95 -31.52 10.00 7.34
N HIS A 96 -32.83 9.80 7.21
CA HIS A 96 -33.86 10.78 7.56
C HIS A 96 -34.82 10.22 8.62
N THR A 97 -35.15 11.02 9.62
CA THR A 97 -36.20 10.67 10.59
C THR A 97 -37.57 10.91 9.97
N MET A 98 -38.47 9.92 10.10
CA MET A 98 -39.87 10.11 9.72
C MET A 98 -40.56 11.02 10.73
N LYS A 99 -41.32 11.99 10.22
CA LYS A 99 -42.10 12.96 11.03
C LYS A 99 -43.43 12.38 11.48
#